data_AF-A0A0N8WFM9-F1
#
_entry.id   AF-A0A0N8WFM9-F1
#
_cell.length_a   1.000
_cell.length_b   1.000
_cell.length_c   1.000
_cell.angle_alpha   90.00
_cell.angle_beta   90.00
_cell.angle_gamma   90.00
#
_symmetry.space_group_name_H-M   'P 1'
#
loop_
_entity.id
_entity.type
_entity.pdbx_description
1 polymer ?
#
loop_
_entity_poly.entity_id
_entity_poly.type
_entity_poly.pdbx_seq_one_letter_code
_entity_poly.pdbx_strand_id
1 'polypeptide(L)'
;MESLFKIFTWKISSVVTSMLLLVLILLNFYGVYANKFYFLKPANYIFPALAMVHFLYLYVLRFKITENELPDPIMRNLEYVLYTVLIVYFFKIYESAMVLNSLSEYQGHVIPDMFKTIGTITLVLYCVLSVFTLLLFLQRKYYVGKYDFENYNNNLNMWQ
;
A
#
# COMPACT_ATOMS: atom_id res chain seq x y z
N MET A 1 -1.64 -10.10 19.71
CA MET A 1 -0.96 -10.29 18.41
C MET A 1 -1.29 -11.66 17.82
N GLU A 2 -1.12 -12.74 18.57
CA GLU A 2 -1.32 -14.11 18.04
C GLU A 2 -2.71 -14.38 17.45
N SER A 3 -3.78 -13.89 18.10
CA SER A 3 -5.15 -14.03 17.57
C SER A 3 -5.36 -13.28 16.24
N LEU A 4 -4.77 -12.09 16.08
CA LEU A 4 -4.84 -11.31 14.83
C LEU A 4 -4.10 -12.02 13.68
N PHE A 5 -2.92 -12.59 13.93
CA PHE A 5 -2.15 -13.31 12.91
C PHE A 5 -2.72 -14.69 12.58
N LYS A 6 -3.58 -15.24 13.44
CA LYS A 6 -4.33 -16.46 13.17
C LYS A 6 -5.44 -16.24 12.13
N ILE A 7 -6.09 -15.06 12.16
CA ILE A 7 -7.12 -14.66 11.21
C ILE A 7 -6.49 -14.09 9.94
N PHE A 8 -5.57 -13.14 10.09
CA PHE A 8 -4.82 -12.53 9.01
C PHE A 8 -3.43 -13.16 8.91
N THR A 9 -3.34 -14.26 8.16
CA THR A 9 -2.05 -14.85 7.82
C THR A 9 -1.31 -13.98 6.81
N TRP A 10 0.02 -14.09 6.75
CA TRP A 10 0.83 -13.32 5.80
C TRP A 10 0.40 -13.53 4.34
N LYS A 11 -0.09 -14.73 4.00
CA LYS A 11 -0.62 -15.07 2.68
C LYS A 11 -1.87 -14.27 2.36
N ILE A 12 -2.84 -14.25 3.27
CA ILE A 12 -4.11 -13.51 3.10
C ILE A 12 -3.81 -12.02 3.02
N SER A 13 -3.00 -11.48 3.94
CA SER A 13 -2.64 -10.06 3.95
C SER A 13 -1.93 -9.63 2.66
N SER A 14 -1.04 -10.47 2.13
CA SER A 14 -0.36 -10.19 0.85
C SER A 14 -1.32 -10.22 -0.35
N VAL A 15 -2.25 -11.18 -0.41
CA VAL A 15 -3.24 -11.28 -1.49
C VAL A 15 -4.23 -10.11 -1.45
N VAL A 16 -4.76 -9.80 -0.26
CA VAL A 16 -5.67 -8.65 -0.08
C VAL A 16 -4.98 -7.35 -0.47
N THR A 17 -3.75 -7.13 -0.01
CA THR A 17 -2.97 -5.93 -0.38
C THR A 17 -2.73 -5.85 -1.89
N SER A 18 -2.39 -6.97 -2.53
CA SER A 18 -2.21 -7.01 -3.99
C SER A 18 -3.49 -6.66 -4.74
N MET A 19 -4.63 -7.20 -4.32
CA MET A 19 -5.94 -6.88 -4.91
C MET A 19 -6.31 -5.40 -4.70
N LEU A 20 -6.08 -4.85 -3.51
CA LEU A 20 -6.32 -3.43 -3.22
C LEU A 20 -5.48 -2.52 -4.12
N LEU A 21 -4.19 -2.85 -4.32
CA LEU A 21 -3.31 -2.10 -5.21
C LEU A 21 -3.81 -2.13 -6.65
N LEU A 22 -4.21 -3.30 -7.18
CA LEU A 22 -4.74 -3.42 -8.54
C LEU A 22 -6.02 -2.59 -8.75
N VAL A 23 -6.96 -2.66 -7.80
CA VAL A 23 -8.20 -1.88 -7.88
C VAL A 23 -7.90 -0.38 -7.80
N LEU A 24 -7.04 0.05 -6.89
CA LEU A 24 -6.67 1.46 -6.72
C LEU A 24 -5.87 2.00 -7.91
N ILE A 25 -5.07 1.18 -8.60
CA ILE A 25 -4.41 1.55 -9.86
C ILE A 25 -5.47 1.94 -10.89
N LEU A 26 -6.51 1.11 -11.09
CA LEU A 26 -7.58 1.39 -12.04
C LEU A 26 -8.37 2.65 -11.65
N LEU A 27 -8.70 2.79 -10.35
CA LEU A 27 -9.43 3.95 -9.85
C LEU A 27 -8.62 5.25 -9.95
N ASN A 28 -7.30 5.22 -9.95
CA ASN A 28 -6.48 6.42 -10.13
C ASN A 28 -6.66 7.07 -11.50
N PHE A 29 -7.04 6.29 -12.52
CA PHE A 29 -7.37 6.80 -13.85
C PHE A 29 -8.81 7.30 -13.95
N TYR A 30 -9.67 7.00 -12.98
CA TYR A 30 -11.08 7.34 -13.02
C TYR A 30 -11.33 8.73 -12.43
N GLY A 31 -11.85 9.64 -13.24
CA GLY A 31 -12.24 10.98 -12.81
C GLY A 31 -13.67 10.98 -12.26
N VAL A 32 -13.78 11.05 -10.93
CA VAL A 32 -15.06 10.95 -10.20
C VAL A 32 -16.05 12.05 -10.60
N TYR A 33 -15.58 13.28 -10.84
CA TYR A 33 -16.44 14.41 -11.25
C TYR A 33 -17.03 14.27 -12.66
N ALA A 34 -16.30 13.64 -13.58
CA ALA A 34 -16.69 13.57 -14.98
C ALA A 34 -17.24 12.19 -15.40
N ASN A 35 -17.18 11.19 -14.52
CA ASN A 35 -17.51 9.78 -14.81
C ASN A 35 -16.79 9.26 -16.07
N LYS A 36 -15.47 9.53 -16.16
CA LYS A 36 -14.64 9.20 -17.32
C LYS A 36 -13.23 8.79 -16.90
N PHE A 37 -12.59 7.95 -17.71
CA PHE A 37 -11.19 7.56 -17.51
C PHE A 37 -10.22 8.52 -18.22
N TYR A 38 -9.14 8.86 -17.55
CA TYR A 38 -8.10 9.79 -18.00
C TYR A 38 -6.74 9.09 -18.06
N PHE A 39 -6.53 8.28 -19.10
CA PHE A 39 -5.27 7.55 -19.30
C PHE A 39 -4.10 8.44 -19.72
N LEU A 40 -4.36 9.59 -20.34
CA LEU A 40 -3.29 10.48 -20.84
C LEU A 40 -2.80 11.49 -19.79
N LYS A 41 -3.35 11.48 -18.57
CA LYS A 41 -2.98 12.43 -17.52
C LYS A 41 -1.77 11.92 -16.73
N PRO A 42 -0.56 12.52 -16.85
CA PRO A 42 0.64 11.97 -16.23
C PRO A 42 0.56 11.84 -14.70
N ALA A 43 -0.17 12.75 -14.05
CA ALA A 43 -0.36 12.72 -12.60
C ALA A 43 -1.02 11.42 -12.09
N ASN A 44 -1.81 10.74 -12.93
CA ASN A 44 -2.48 9.48 -12.57
C ASN A 44 -1.51 8.29 -12.51
N TYR A 45 -0.30 8.42 -13.06
CA TYR A 45 0.73 7.38 -13.04
C TYR A 45 1.59 7.39 -11.78
N ILE A 46 1.50 8.44 -10.95
CA ILE A 46 2.25 8.55 -9.70
C ILE A 46 1.91 7.39 -8.77
N PHE A 47 0.63 7.10 -8.56
CA PHE A 47 0.21 5.99 -7.70
C PHE A 47 0.62 4.61 -8.25
N PRO A 48 0.37 4.27 -9.53
CA PRO A 48 0.89 3.04 -10.13
C PRO A 48 2.41 2.86 -9.98
N ALA A 49 3.20 3.91 -10.14
CA ALA A 49 4.65 3.83 -9.95
C ALA A 49 5.01 3.49 -8.49
N LEU A 50 4.37 4.13 -7.51
CA LEU A 50 4.58 3.82 -6.09
C LEU A 50 4.06 2.40 -5.73
N ALA A 51 2.98 1.95 -6.36
CA ALA A 51 2.45 0.61 -6.18
C ALA A 51 3.45 -0.47 -6.60
N MET A 52 4.32 -0.22 -7.59
CA MET A 52 5.39 -1.17 -7.96
C MET A 52 6.34 -1.45 -6.79
N VAL A 53 6.70 -0.42 -6.02
CA VAL A 53 7.52 -0.58 -4.81
C VAL A 53 6.81 -1.47 -3.80
N HIS A 54 5.50 -1.28 -3.63
CA HIS A 54 4.71 -2.08 -2.72
C HIS A 54 4.61 -3.54 -3.18
N PHE A 55 4.42 -3.80 -4.48
CA PHE A 55 4.46 -5.15 -5.03
C PHE A 55 5.82 -5.82 -4.83
N LEU A 56 6.92 -5.08 -5.03
CA LEU A 56 8.26 -5.58 -4.76
C LEU A 56 8.43 -5.96 -3.28
N TYR A 57 7.91 -5.14 -2.36
CA TYR A 57 7.93 -5.46 -0.93
C TYR A 57 7.16 -6.74 -0.61
N LEU A 58 5.95 -6.93 -1.17
CA LEU A 58 5.17 -8.15 -0.99
C LEU A 58 5.92 -9.39 -1.50
N TYR A 59 6.58 -9.26 -2.65
CA TYR A 59 7.40 -10.33 -3.22
C TYR A 59 8.58 -10.70 -2.29
N VAL A 60 9.37 -9.70 -1.86
CA VAL A 60 10.51 -9.92 -0.97
C VAL A 60 10.06 -10.51 0.37
N LEU A 61 8.97 -10.01 0.94
CA LEU A 61 8.42 -10.53 2.19
C LEU A 61 8.01 -12.00 2.04
N ARG A 62 7.30 -12.34 0.96
CA ARG A 62 6.93 -13.73 0.67
C ARG A 62 8.15 -14.63 0.53
N PHE A 63 9.16 -14.18 -0.23
CA PHE A 63 10.40 -14.92 -0.44
C PHE A 63 11.09 -15.21 0.90
N LYS A 64 11.31 -14.18 1.72
CA LYS A 64 11.97 -14.32 3.04
C LYS A 64 11.24 -15.27 3.98
N ILE A 65 9.91 -15.18 4.03
CA ILE A 65 9.10 -16.08 4.87
C ILE A 65 9.13 -17.52 4.34
N THR A 66 9.17 -17.73 3.02
CA THR A 66 9.13 -19.07 2.42
C THR A 66 10.47 -19.79 2.57
N GLU A 67 11.57 -19.07 2.34
CA GLU A 67 12.94 -19.62 2.44
C GLU A 67 13.52 -19.57 3.87
N ASN A 68 12.75 -19.05 4.84
CA ASN A 68 13.18 -18.88 6.23
C ASN A 68 14.51 -18.09 6.34
N GLU A 69 14.67 -17.08 5.49
CA GLU A 69 15.88 -16.26 5.43
C GLU A 69 15.83 -15.11 6.44
N LEU A 70 17.02 -14.77 6.95
CA LEU A 70 17.21 -13.62 7.82
C LEU A 70 17.00 -12.29 7.09
N PRO A 71 16.64 -11.22 7.82
CA PRO A 71 16.43 -9.91 7.24
C PRO A 71 17.76 -9.31 6.76
N ASP A 72 17.74 -8.79 5.54
CA ASP A 72 18.90 -8.16 4.89
C ASP A 72 18.70 -6.63 4.69
N PRO A 73 19.76 -5.87 4.36
CA PRO A 73 19.72 -4.42 4.22
C PRO A 73 18.92 -3.98 3.00
N ILE A 74 18.81 -4.81 1.96
CA ILE A 74 18.01 -4.49 0.77
C ILE A 74 16.53 -4.52 1.17
N MET A 75 16.08 -5.56 1.89
CA MET A 75 14.73 -5.61 2.45
C MET A 75 14.46 -4.41 3.38
N ARG A 76 15.43 -4.03 4.22
CA ARG A 76 15.30 -2.86 5.11
C ARG A 76 15.09 -1.57 4.32
N ASN A 77 15.92 -1.32 3.31
CA ASN A 77 15.81 -0.12 2.49
C ASN A 77 14.47 -0.09 1.77
N LEU A 78 14.00 -1.24 1.27
CA LEU A 78 12.69 -1.36 0.64
C LEU A 78 11.55 -1.02 1.61
N GLU A 79 11.63 -1.48 2.85
CA GLU A 79 10.65 -1.12 3.88
C GLU A 79 10.67 0.39 4.20
N TYR A 80 11.85 1.03 4.25
CA TYR A 80 11.95 2.48 4.44
C TYR A 80 11.35 3.28 3.30
N VAL A 81 11.54 2.85 2.05
CA VAL A 81 10.82 3.45 0.92
C VAL A 81 9.31 3.26 1.10
N LEU A 82 8.87 2.10 1.58
CA LEU A 82 7.45 1.86 1.83
C LEU A 82 6.87 2.74 2.96
N TYR A 83 7.67 3.15 3.94
CA TYR A 83 7.25 4.15 4.93
C TYR A 83 6.95 5.51 4.28
N THR A 84 7.78 5.93 3.31
CA THR A 84 7.49 7.15 2.52
C THR A 84 6.23 6.97 1.68
N VAL A 85 6.05 5.82 1.05
CA VAL A 85 4.83 5.50 0.28
C VAL A 85 3.59 5.52 1.17
N LEU A 86 3.68 5.07 2.42
CA LEU A 86 2.56 5.11 3.38
C LEU A 86 2.11 6.55 3.68
N ILE A 87 3.04 7.51 3.75
CA ILE A 87 2.69 8.94 3.88
C ILE A 87 1.87 9.40 2.67
N VAL A 88 2.23 8.97 1.45
CA VAL A 88 1.47 9.26 0.24
C VAL A 88 0.06 8.66 0.31
N TYR A 89 -0.10 7.48 0.90
CA TYR A 89 -1.44 6.90 1.10
C TYR A 89 -2.29 7.75 2.04
N PHE A 90 -1.74 8.24 3.15
CA PHE A 90 -2.46 9.18 4.03
C PHE A 90 -2.83 10.47 3.31
N PHE A 91 -1.95 11.01 2.48
CA PHE A 91 -2.27 12.15 1.62
C PHE A 91 -3.43 11.84 0.65
N LYS A 92 -3.46 10.64 0.05
CA LYS A 92 -4.55 10.21 -0.83
C LYS A 92 -5.88 10.01 -0.11
N ILE A 93 -5.86 9.58 1.15
CA ILE A 93 -7.05 9.54 2.01
C ILE A 93 -7.59 10.96 2.21
N TYR A 94 -6.71 11.90 2.56
CA TYR A 94 -7.08 13.31 2.73
C TYR A 94 -7.67 13.91 1.44
N GLU A 95 -7.00 13.71 0.30
CA GLU A 95 -7.48 14.18 -1.01
C GLU A 95 -8.87 13.59 -1.33
N SER A 96 -9.06 12.28 -1.12
CA SER A 96 -10.35 11.61 -1.35
C SER A 96 -11.46 12.13 -0.44
N ALA A 97 -11.14 12.42 0.81
CA ALA A 97 -12.09 13.02 1.75
C ALA A 97 -12.47 14.45 1.34
N MET A 98 -11.51 15.25 0.85
CA MET A 98 -11.78 16.59 0.34
C MET A 98 -12.67 16.56 -0.91
N VAL A 99 -12.42 15.62 -1.83
CA VAL A 99 -13.30 15.39 -2.99
C VAL A 99 -14.74 15.12 -2.54
N LEU A 100 -14.95 14.25 -1.55
CA LEU A 100 -16.30 13.97 -1.05
C LEU A 100 -16.95 15.18 -0.35
N ASN A 101 -16.19 15.97 0.42
CA ASN A 101 -16.73 17.16 1.09
C ASN A 101 -17.06 18.30 0.11
N SER A 102 -16.42 18.35 -1.06
CA SER A 102 -16.70 19.36 -2.09
C SER A 102 -18.10 19.26 -2.71
N LEU A 103 -18.88 18.21 -2.41
CA LEU A 103 -20.25 18.02 -2.90
C LEU A 103 -21.17 19.23 -2.69
N SER A 104 -21.03 19.93 -1.57
CA SER A 104 -21.85 21.12 -1.26
C SER A 104 -21.56 22.30 -2.20
N GLU A 105 -20.35 22.39 -2.75
CA GLU A 105 -19.94 23.49 -3.63
C GLU A 105 -20.49 23.34 -5.06
N TYR A 106 -20.89 22.12 -5.44
CA TYR A 106 -21.36 21.78 -6.79
C TYR A 106 -22.88 21.53 -6.85
N GLN A 107 -23.65 21.94 -5.85
CA GLN A 107 -25.11 21.75 -5.79
C GLN A 107 -25.89 22.35 -6.99
N GLY A 108 -25.27 23.23 -7.78
CA GLY A 108 -25.83 23.79 -9.03
C GLY A 108 -25.34 23.14 -10.34
N HIS A 109 -24.42 22.17 -10.29
CA HIS A 109 -23.89 21.47 -11.46
C HIS A 109 -24.41 20.03 -11.51
N VAL A 110 -24.59 19.48 -12.72
CA VAL A 110 -25.03 18.10 -12.93
C VAL A 110 -23.88 17.15 -12.57
N ILE A 111 -23.80 16.74 -11.31
CA ILE A 111 -22.84 15.73 -10.84
C ILE A 111 -23.42 14.34 -11.14
N PRO A 112 -22.62 13.39 -11.65
CA PRO A 112 -23.07 12.01 -11.83
C PRO A 112 -23.47 11.35 -10.51
N ASP A 113 -24.55 10.57 -10.49
CA ASP A 113 -25.02 9.86 -9.28
C ASP A 113 -23.95 8.91 -8.70
N MET A 114 -23.08 8.37 -9.56
CA MET A 114 -21.97 7.49 -9.15
C MET A 114 -20.85 8.22 -8.40
N PHE A 115 -20.84 9.56 -8.38
CA PHE A 115 -19.79 10.36 -7.73
C PHE A 115 -19.58 9.95 -6.27
N LYS A 116 -20.66 9.97 -5.48
CA LYS A 116 -20.59 9.73 -4.04
C LYS A 116 -20.17 8.29 -3.74
N THR A 117 -20.72 7.35 -4.49
CA THR A 117 -20.43 5.92 -4.36
C THR A 117 -18.95 5.62 -4.64
N ILE A 118 -18.44 6.07 -5.79
CA ILE A 118 -17.06 5.76 -6.19
C ILE A 118 -16.05 6.54 -5.34
N GLY A 119 -16.34 7.79 -4.98
CA GLY A 119 -15.50 8.56 -4.06
C GLY A 119 -15.41 7.88 -2.68
N THR A 120 -16.52 7.38 -2.16
CA THR A 120 -16.57 6.66 -0.87
C THR A 120 -15.80 5.34 -0.95
N ILE A 121 -16.00 4.56 -2.01
CA ILE A 121 -15.25 3.31 -2.23
C ILE A 121 -13.75 3.59 -2.28
N THR A 122 -13.34 4.61 -3.04
CA THR A 122 -11.92 4.98 -3.17
C THR A 122 -11.31 5.35 -1.82
N LEU A 123 -12.01 6.18 -1.03
CA LEU A 123 -11.59 6.57 0.32
C LEU A 123 -11.41 5.33 1.22
N VAL A 124 -12.41 4.44 1.25
CA VAL A 124 -12.37 3.22 2.07
C VAL A 124 -11.21 2.32 1.64
N LEU A 125 -10.99 2.14 0.33
CA LEU A 125 -9.89 1.33 -0.18
C LEU A 125 -8.51 1.85 0.24
N TYR A 126 -8.28 3.18 0.22
CA TYR A 126 -7.02 3.75 0.71
C TYR A 126 -6.83 3.57 2.22
N CYS A 127 -7.90 3.69 3.02
CA CYS A 127 -7.86 3.41 4.46
C CYS A 127 -7.48 1.95 4.72
N VAL A 128 -8.15 1.02 4.04
CA VAL A 128 -7.89 -0.42 4.18
C VAL A 128 -6.47 -0.75 3.72
N LEU A 129 -6.00 -0.19 2.59
CA LEU A 129 -4.62 -0.36 2.13
C LEU A 129 -3.60 0.07 3.18
N SER A 130 -3.81 1.22 3.82
CA SER A 130 -2.90 1.76 4.84
C SER A 130 -2.84 0.84 6.07
N VAL A 131 -4.00 0.33 6.52
CA VAL A 131 -4.08 -0.63 7.64
C VAL A 131 -3.36 -1.94 7.30
N PHE A 132 -3.58 -2.49 6.11
CA PHE A 132 -2.91 -3.72 5.69
C PHE A 132 -1.40 -3.54 5.52
N THR A 133 -0.95 -2.36 5.07
CA THR A 133 0.49 -2.02 4.97
C THR A 133 1.14 -2.08 6.35
N LEU A 134 0.52 -1.46 7.36
CA LEU A 134 1.01 -1.52 8.75
C LEU A 134 1.00 -2.95 9.30
N LEU A 135 -0.04 -3.71 9.00
CA LEU A 135 -0.17 -5.11 9.41
C LEU A 135 0.96 -5.96 8.79
N LEU A 136 1.33 -5.72 7.54
CA LEU A 136 2.45 -6.40 6.88
C LEU A 136 3.80 -6.07 7.53
N PHE A 137 4.04 -4.84 8.00
CA PHE A 137 5.25 -4.52 8.77
C PHE A 137 5.33 -5.30 10.08
N LEU A 138 4.19 -5.43 10.78
CA LEU A 138 4.12 -6.22 12.00
C LEU A 138 4.34 -7.71 11.73
N GLN A 139 3.72 -8.25 10.69
CA GLN A 139 3.93 -9.64 10.26
C GLN A 139 5.39 -9.89 9.86
N ARG A 140 6.02 -8.97 9.12
CA ARG A 140 7.44 -9.05 8.76
C ARG A 140 8.31 -9.18 10.00
N LYS A 141 8.13 -8.30 10.98
CA LYS A 141 8.88 -8.34 12.24
C LYS A 141 8.64 -9.65 13.02
N TYR A 142 7.44 -10.22 12.92
CA TYR A 142 7.08 -11.47 13.60
C TYR A 142 7.70 -12.71 12.93
N TYR A 143 7.64 -12.83 11.60
CA TYR A 143 8.12 -14.01 10.87
C TYR A 143 9.59 -13.95 10.50
N VAL A 144 10.10 -12.77 10.10
CA VAL A 144 11.48 -12.60 9.60
C VAL A 144 12.40 -12.13 10.74
N GLY A 145 11.85 -11.42 11.73
CA GLY A 145 12.61 -10.92 12.88
C GLY A 145 13.02 -9.45 12.77
N LYS A 146 13.85 -9.01 13.73
CA LYS A 146 14.32 -7.62 13.83
C LYS A 146 15.53 -7.40 12.92
N TYR A 147 15.70 -6.18 12.44
CA TYR A 147 16.94 -5.76 11.80
C TYR A 147 18.02 -5.66 12.88
N ASP A 148 19.06 -6.48 12.78
CA ASP A 148 20.24 -6.45 13.63
C ASP A 148 21.42 -5.88 12.84
N PHE A 149 22.01 -4.79 13.35
CA PHE A 149 23.12 -4.09 12.72
C PHE A 149 24.46 -4.77 13.00
N GLU A 150 24.59 -5.47 14.13
CA GLU A 150 25.86 -6.07 14.58
C GLU A 150 26.12 -7.41 13.89
N ASN A 151 25.06 -8.22 13.69
CA ASN A 151 25.17 -9.54 13.05
C ASN A 151 25.58 -9.44 11.56
N TYR A 152 25.38 -8.29 10.92
CA TYR A 152 25.77 -8.07 9.53
C TYR A 152 27.30 -8.03 9.36
N ASN A 153 28.00 -7.45 10.33
CA ASN A 153 29.45 -7.34 10.31
C ASN A 153 30.13 -8.69 10.61
N ASN A 154 29.50 -9.51 11.45
CA ASN A 154 30.04 -10.82 11.84
C ASN A 154 29.84 -11.90 10.75
N ASN A 155 28.74 -11.87 9.98
CA ASN A 155 28.53 -12.82 8.88
C ASN A 155 29.36 -12.50 7.62
N LEU A 156 29.85 -11.27 7.47
CA LEU A 156 30.81 -10.92 6.40
C LEU A 156 32.21 -11.48 6.66
N ASN A 157 32.55 -11.77 7.93
CA ASN A 157 33.83 -12.34 8.34
C ASN A 157 33.88 -13.88 8.30
N MET A 158 32.87 -14.57 7.76
CA MET A 158 32.89 -16.04 7.65
C MET A 158 33.89 -16.57 6.61
N TRP A 159 34.57 -15.68 5.89
CA TRP A 159 35.60 -15.99 4.88
C TRP A 159 37.01 -15.47 5.26
N GLN A 160 37.21 -15.00 6.49
CA GLN A 160 38.54 -14.76 7.09
C GLN A 160 38.88 -15.83 8.11
#